data_AF-A0A978U2J4-F1
#
_entry.id   AF-A0A978U2J4-F1
#
_cell.length_a   1.000
_cell.length_b   1.000
_cell.length_c   1.000
_cell.angle_alpha   90.00
_cell.angle_beta   90.00
_cell.angle_gamma   90.00
#
_symmetry.space_group_name_H-M   'P 1'
#
loop_
_entity.id
_entity.type
_entity.pdbx_description
1 polymer ?
#
loop_
_entity_poly.entity_id
_entity_poly.type
_entity_poly.pdbx_seq_one_letter_code
_entity_poly.pdbx_strand_id
1 'polypeptide(L)'
;MYGLIQSRRVLAGVASWYGPYFHNRLTATGERFNQHDLTAAHPSLPFNTFLKVTNLKTRHSVIVRINDRGPYVGRRSLDLSRQAARCVGSEERGVVPYEAVIMQPIDIAQVLPTLSKPEQKIVAANLSQQRQ
;
A
#
# COMPACT_ATOMS: atom_id res chain seq x y z
N MET A 1 -4.67 -4.38 12.20
CA MET A 1 -4.33 -5.01 10.91
C MET A 1 -3.17 -4.24 10.28
N TYR A 2 -1.99 -4.85 10.23
CA TYR A 2 -0.66 -4.36 9.75
C TYR A 2 -0.07 -3.04 10.27
N GLY A 3 -0.82 -2.21 11.00
CA GLY A 3 -0.28 -0.95 11.51
C GLY A 3 0.21 -0.02 10.39
N LEU A 4 -0.48 -0.02 9.25
CA LEU A 4 -0.17 0.83 8.10
C LEU A 4 -1.26 1.89 7.92
N ILE A 5 -0.86 3.13 7.67
CA ILE A 5 -1.75 4.24 7.32
C ILE A 5 -1.39 4.80 5.94
N GLN A 6 -2.36 5.39 5.26
CA GLN A 6 -2.13 6.08 3.99
C GLN A 6 -1.37 7.38 4.22
N SER A 7 -0.28 7.59 3.48
CA SER A 7 0.40 8.88 3.44
C SER A 7 -0.29 9.85 2.46
N ARG A 8 0.21 11.09 2.37
CA ARG A 8 -0.19 12.06 1.33
C ARG A 8 0.51 11.84 -0.01
N ARG A 9 1.43 10.86 -0.10
CA ARG A 9 2.21 10.60 -1.32
C ARG A 9 1.43 9.68 -2.24
N VAL A 10 1.01 10.24 -3.37
CA VAL A 10 0.27 9.54 -4.43
C VAL A 10 1.18 9.39 -5.65
N LEU A 11 1.06 8.26 -6.33
CA LEU A 11 1.66 8.00 -7.62
C LEU A 11 0.60 7.48 -8.58
N ALA A 12 0.71 7.81 -9.86
CA ALA A 12 -0.21 7.35 -10.89
C ALA A 12 0.58 6.96 -12.13
N GLY A 13 0.00 6.09 -12.94
CA GLY A 13 0.63 5.64 -14.17
C GLY A 13 -0.09 4.44 -14.77
N VAL A 14 0.69 3.61 -15.43
CA VAL A 14 0.20 2.40 -16.08
C VAL A 14 0.84 1.19 -15.41
N ALA A 15 -0.01 0.27 -14.96
CA ALA A 15 0.41 -0.98 -14.36
C ALA A 15 0.25 -2.13 -15.36
N SER A 16 1.16 -3.09 -15.30
CA SER A 16 0.93 -4.42 -15.87
C SER A 16 1.16 -5.50 -14.81
N TRP A 17 1.33 -6.74 -15.21
CA TRP A 17 1.67 -7.82 -14.29
C TRP A 17 2.64 -8.83 -14.91
N TYR A 18 3.46 -9.47 -14.07
CA TYR A 18 4.44 -10.45 -14.51
C TYR A 18 3.78 -11.77 -14.91
N GLY A 19 3.98 -12.19 -16.16
CA GLY A 19 3.54 -13.51 -16.64
C GLY A 19 4.12 -14.68 -15.84
N PRO A 20 3.53 -15.88 -15.94
CA PRO A 20 3.87 -17.04 -15.11
C PRO A 20 5.33 -17.50 -15.24
N TYR A 21 6.00 -17.15 -16.33
CA TYR A 21 7.41 -17.48 -16.61
C TYR A 21 8.40 -16.97 -15.55
N PHE A 22 8.05 -15.90 -14.83
CA PHE A 22 8.93 -15.33 -13.81
C PHE A 22 8.88 -16.08 -12.48
N HIS A 23 7.90 -16.95 -12.27
CA HIS A 23 7.73 -17.65 -10.99
C HIS A 23 9.01 -18.40 -10.58
N ASN A 24 9.35 -18.32 -9.30
CA ASN A 24 10.51 -18.93 -8.67
C ASN A 24 11.88 -18.35 -9.07
N ARG A 25 11.92 -17.31 -9.92
CA ARG A 25 13.15 -16.56 -10.21
C ARG A 25 13.48 -15.58 -9.10
N LEU A 26 14.73 -15.14 -9.03
CA LEU A 26 15.14 -14.11 -8.07
C LEU A 26 14.62 -12.75 -8.51
N THR A 27 14.06 -12.02 -7.54
CA THR A 27 13.76 -10.59 -7.64
C THR A 27 14.99 -9.76 -7.30
N ALA A 28 14.91 -8.44 -7.48
CA ALA A 28 15.99 -7.53 -7.12
C ALA A 28 16.28 -7.41 -5.61
N THR A 29 15.38 -7.85 -4.72
CA THR A 29 15.69 -8.03 -3.28
C THR A 29 16.42 -9.34 -2.98
N GLY A 30 16.56 -10.23 -3.96
CA GLY A 30 17.14 -11.57 -3.80
C GLY A 30 16.16 -12.63 -3.31
N GLU A 31 14.89 -12.29 -3.07
CA GLU A 31 13.86 -13.29 -2.74
C GLU A 31 13.29 -13.92 -4.02
N ARG A 32 12.76 -15.14 -3.91
CA ARG A 32 12.12 -15.84 -5.03
C ARG A 32 10.75 -15.23 -5.31
N PHE A 33 10.52 -14.84 -6.55
CA PHE A 33 9.24 -14.30 -6.99
C PHE A 33 8.13 -15.36 -6.89
N ASN A 34 7.13 -15.07 -6.08
CA ASN A 34 5.90 -15.83 -6.01
C ASN A 34 4.76 -15.05 -6.67
N GLN A 35 4.20 -15.60 -7.76
CA GLN A 35 3.08 -14.98 -8.46
C GLN A 35 1.80 -14.90 -7.61
N HIS A 36 1.74 -15.70 -6.54
CA HIS A 36 0.61 -15.77 -5.60
C HIS A 36 0.72 -14.78 -4.44
N ASP A 37 1.87 -14.10 -4.27
CA ASP A 37 2.06 -13.10 -3.23
C ASP A 37 1.53 -11.73 -3.66
N LEU A 38 1.31 -10.83 -2.71
CA LEU A 38 0.94 -9.44 -2.97
C LEU A 38 2.18 -8.55 -3.09
N THR A 39 2.89 -8.71 -4.20
CA THR A 39 4.14 -7.99 -4.50
C THR A 39 4.05 -7.23 -5.82
N ALA A 40 4.96 -6.29 -6.00
CA ALA A 40 5.10 -5.54 -7.24
C ALA A 40 6.55 -5.06 -7.44
N ALA A 41 6.85 -4.71 -8.68
CA ALA A 41 8.08 -4.02 -9.03
C ALA A 41 7.84 -2.57 -9.37
N HIS A 42 8.84 -1.76 -9.02
CA HIS A 42 8.87 -0.34 -9.38
C HIS A 42 10.30 0.08 -9.74
N PRO A 43 10.52 1.02 -10.69
CA PRO A 43 11.86 1.38 -11.14
C PRO A 43 12.77 1.93 -10.04
N SER A 44 12.22 2.73 -9.13
CA SER A 44 13.01 3.51 -8.17
C SER A 44 12.47 3.58 -6.73
N LEU A 45 11.33 2.93 -6.42
CA LEU A 45 10.81 2.99 -5.06
C LEU A 45 11.72 2.16 -4.13
N PRO A 46 11.95 2.61 -2.88
CA PRO A 46 12.65 1.81 -1.91
C PRO A 46 12.01 0.42 -1.77
N PHE A 47 12.84 -0.60 -1.64
CA PHE A 47 12.33 -1.94 -1.34
C PHE A 47 11.57 -1.93 0.00
N ASN A 48 10.59 -2.83 0.12
CA ASN A 48 9.66 -2.89 1.25
C ASN A 48 8.75 -1.67 1.41
N THR A 49 8.68 -0.78 0.41
CA THR A 49 7.59 0.20 0.32
C THR A 49 6.28 -0.54 0.11
N PHE A 50 5.26 -0.22 0.90
CA PHE A 50 3.91 -0.73 0.71
C PHE A 50 3.08 0.28 -0.08
N LEU A 51 2.34 -0.19 -1.07
CA LEU A 51 1.45 0.64 -1.90
C LEU A 51 0.03 0.13 -1.81
N LYS A 52 -0.94 1.01 -1.52
CA LYS A 52 -2.34 0.73 -1.82
C LYS A 52 -2.59 1.12 -3.27
N VAL A 53 -2.60 0.13 -4.15
CA VAL A 53 -2.81 0.30 -5.59
C VAL A 53 -4.30 0.20 -5.89
N THR A 54 -4.82 1.14 -6.67
CA THR A 54 -6.21 1.20 -7.13
C THR A 54 -6.23 1.19 -8.66
N ASN A 55 -6.95 0.24 -9.26
CA ASN A 55 -7.19 0.23 -10.69
C ASN A 55 -8.29 1.25 -11.02
N LEU A 56 -7.97 2.24 -11.87
CA LEU A 56 -8.90 3.32 -12.18
C LEU A 56 -10.10 2.87 -13.02
N LYS A 57 -10.03 1.70 -13.66
CA LYS A 57 -11.12 1.14 -14.47
C LYS A 57 -12.12 0.30 -13.66
N THR A 58 -11.67 -0.38 -12.60
CA THR A 58 -12.52 -1.26 -11.77
C THR A 58 -12.83 -0.65 -10.41
N ARG A 59 -12.07 0.37 -9.99
CA ARG A 59 -12.11 0.96 -8.64
C ARG A 59 -11.73 0.00 -7.52
N HIS A 60 -11.26 -1.20 -7.85
CA HIS A 60 -10.75 -2.16 -6.88
C HIS A 60 -9.34 -1.77 -6.43
N SER A 61 -9.01 -2.08 -5.18
CA SER A 61 -7.71 -1.76 -4.61
C SER A 61 -7.08 -2.93 -3.84
N VAL A 62 -5.75 -2.99 -3.83
CA VAL A 62 -4.97 -3.99 -3.08
C VAL A 62 -3.72 -3.34 -2.50
N ILE A 63 -3.24 -3.85 -1.36
CA ILE A 63 -1.94 -3.45 -0.82
C ILE A 63 -0.88 -4.42 -1.32
N VAL A 64 0.20 -3.89 -1.90
CA VAL A 64 1.36 -4.66 -2.37
C VAL A 64 2.65 -4.17 -1.72
N ARG A 65 3.64 -5.05 -1.61
CA ARG A 65 5.01 -4.72 -1.22
C ARG A 65 5.91 -4.61 -2.45
N ILE A 66 6.72 -3.55 -2.52
CA ILE A 66 7.75 -3.42 -3.55
C ILE A 66 8.94 -4.33 -3.21
N ASN A 67 9.22 -5.28 -4.09
CA ASN A 67 10.34 -6.19 -3.91
C ASN A 67 11.18 -6.45 -5.16
N ASP A 68 10.81 -5.85 -6.28
CA ASP A 68 11.53 -6.05 -7.52
C ASP A 68 11.68 -4.72 -8.28
N ARG A 69 12.41 -4.76 -9.39
CA ARG A 69 12.74 -3.61 -10.22
C ARG A 69 12.18 -3.73 -11.64
N GLY A 70 12.04 -2.57 -12.27
CA GLY A 70 11.27 -2.39 -13.50
C GLY A 70 9.84 -1.94 -13.20
N PRO A 71 8.95 -1.94 -14.20
CA PRO A 71 9.20 -2.23 -15.62
C PRO A 71 10.14 -1.20 -16.27
N TYR A 72 10.96 -1.65 -17.22
CA TYR A 72 11.86 -0.80 -18.02
C TYR A 72 11.41 -0.59 -19.45
N VAL A 73 10.19 -1.02 -19.79
CA VAL A 73 9.68 -1.03 -21.16
C VAL A 73 8.39 -0.25 -21.27
N GLY A 74 8.41 0.74 -22.17
CA GLY A 74 7.26 1.56 -22.52
C GLY A 74 6.92 2.59 -21.43
N ARG A 75 5.62 2.87 -21.29
CA ARG A 75 5.08 3.86 -20.33
C ARG A 75 4.63 3.26 -19.00
N ARG A 76 4.96 1.98 -18.75
CA ARG A 76 4.58 1.28 -17.52
C ARG A 76 5.48 1.74 -16.38
N SER A 77 4.88 1.91 -15.20
CA SER A 77 5.58 2.34 -13.98
C SER A 77 5.44 1.35 -12.83
N LEU A 78 4.65 0.30 -13.02
CA LEU A 78 4.39 -0.72 -12.00
C LEU A 78 4.12 -2.07 -12.67
N ASP A 79 4.76 -3.13 -12.19
CA ASP A 79 4.41 -4.51 -12.57
C ASP A 79 3.94 -5.26 -11.32
N LEU A 80 2.68 -5.68 -11.33
CA LEU A 80 2.04 -6.41 -10.24
C LEU A 80 2.37 -7.91 -10.31
N SER A 81 2.31 -8.60 -9.18
CA SER A 81 2.14 -10.05 -9.19
C SER A 81 0.79 -10.44 -9.81
N ARG A 82 0.67 -11.69 -10.25
CA ARG A 82 -0.60 -12.22 -10.77
C ARG A 82 -1.73 -12.12 -9.75
N GLN A 83 -1.45 -12.42 -8.48
CA GLN A 83 -2.45 -12.31 -7.41
C GLN A 83 -2.87 -10.86 -7.16
N ALA A 84 -1.95 -9.91 -7.18
CA ALA A 84 -2.30 -8.49 -7.04
C ALA A 84 -3.14 -8.01 -8.23
N ALA A 85 -2.79 -8.44 -9.46
CA ALA A 85 -3.57 -8.15 -10.67
C ALA A 85 -5.00 -8.70 -10.59
N ARG A 86 -5.19 -9.91 -10.04
CA ARG A 86 -6.52 -10.47 -9.75
C ARG A 86 -7.32 -9.60 -8.82
N CYS A 87 -6.74 -9.20 -7.68
CA CYS A 87 -7.42 -8.39 -6.68
C CYS A 87 -7.91 -7.05 -7.25
N VAL A 88 -7.15 -6.42 -8.15
CA VAL A 88 -7.55 -5.16 -8.79
C VAL A 88 -8.33 -5.34 -10.10
N GLY A 89 -8.62 -6.57 -10.51
CA GLY A 89 -9.36 -6.87 -11.74
C GLY A 89 -8.62 -6.48 -13.03
N SER A 90 -7.31 -6.73 -13.09
CA SER A 90 -6.46 -6.45 -14.26
C SER A 90 -5.79 -7.68 -14.87
N GLU A 91 -5.98 -8.89 -14.33
CA GLU A 91 -5.33 -10.11 -14.84
C GLU A 91 -5.62 -10.31 -16.35
N GLU A 92 -6.89 -10.33 -16.74
CA GLU A 92 -7.29 -10.56 -18.14
C GLU A 92 -6.99 -9.37 -19.06
N ARG A 93 -7.12 -8.13 -18.55
CA ARG A 93 -6.83 -6.91 -19.34
C ARG A 93 -5.33 -6.70 -19.56
N GLY A 94 -4.48 -7.27 -18.71
CA GLY A 94 -3.03 -7.10 -18.74
C GLY A 94 -2.57 -5.73 -18.26
N VAL A 95 -2.86 -4.67 -19.02
CA VAL A 95 -2.35 -3.32 -18.81
C VAL A 95 -3.49 -2.36 -18.43
N VAL A 96 -3.36 -1.66 -17.30
CA VAL A 96 -4.42 -0.77 -16.79
C VAL A 96 -3.85 0.53 -16.20
N PRO A 97 -4.60 1.64 -16.26
CA PRO A 97 -4.25 2.84 -15.52
C PRO A 97 -4.51 2.63 -14.01
N TYR A 98 -3.59 3.11 -13.18
CA TYR A 98 -3.69 3.00 -11.72
C TYR A 98 -3.36 4.32 -11.02
N GLU A 99 -3.86 4.41 -9.80
CA GLU A 99 -3.38 5.34 -8.77
C GLU A 99 -2.95 4.53 -7.56
N ALA A 100 -1.88 4.91 -6.88
CA ALA A 100 -1.45 4.27 -5.65
C ALA A 100 -1.02 5.26 -4.60
N VAL A 101 -1.30 4.92 -3.35
CA VAL A 101 -0.88 5.69 -2.17
C VAL A 101 0.21 4.92 -1.44
N ILE A 102 1.30 5.61 -1.08
CA ILE A 102 2.34 5.01 -0.24
C ILE A 102 1.77 4.80 1.16
N MET A 103 1.84 3.56 1.64
CA MET A 103 1.46 3.14 2.98
C MET A 103 2.67 3.28 3.90
N GLN A 104 2.49 3.92 5.05
CA GLN A 104 3.53 4.10 6.07
C GLN A 104 3.15 3.34 7.34
N PRO A 105 4.13 2.76 8.06
CA PRO A 105 3.89 2.25 9.41
C PRO A 105 3.35 3.34 10.33
N ILE A 106 2.47 2.95 11.25
CA ILE A 106 2.09 3.78 12.38
C ILE A 106 3.34 3.92 13.25
N ASP A 107 3.87 5.13 13.30
CA ASP A 107 4.86 5.48 14.31
C ASP A 107 4.14 5.66 15.64
N ILE A 108 4.18 4.62 16.47
CA ILE A 108 3.52 4.63 17.78
C ILE A 108 4.10 5.77 18.65
N ALA A 109 5.36 6.15 18.47
CA ALA A 109 5.96 7.27 19.18
C ALA A 109 5.32 8.63 18.80
N GLN A 110 4.76 8.76 17.60
CA GLN A 110 3.99 9.95 17.20
C GLN A 110 2.53 9.93 17.68
N VAL A 111 1.98 8.75 17.97
CA VAL A 111 0.58 8.58 18.42
C VAL A 111 0.45 8.67 19.95
N LEU A 112 1.46 8.22 20.70
CA LEU A 112 1.45 8.27 22.18
C LEU A 112 1.25 9.69 22.77
N PRO A 113 1.82 10.77 22.23
CA PRO A 113 1.57 12.13 22.72
C PRO A 113 0.13 12.61 22.51
N THR A 114 -0.62 11.98 21.59
CA THR A 114 -2.02 12.33 21.31
C THR A 114 -3.00 11.57 22.21
N LEU A 115 -2.61 10.39 22.72
CA LEU A 115 -3.39 9.61 23.69
C LEU A 115 -3.24 10.09 25.14
N SER A 116 -2.22 10.91 25.43
CA SER A 116 -1.93 11.41 26.79
C SER A 116 -2.61 12.74 27.14
N LYS A 117 -3.39 13.35 26.24
CA LYS A 117 -4.22 14.53 26.55
C LYS A 117 -5.66 14.08 26.82
N PRO A 118 -6.05 13.85 28.08
CA PRO A 118 -7.24 13.07 28.42
C PRO A 118 -8.47 13.96 28.49
N GLU A 119 -9.59 13.28 28.61
CA GLU A 119 -10.94 13.67 29.05
C GLU A 119 -11.01 14.47 30.39
N GLN A 120 -10.03 15.30 30.73
CA GLN A 120 -10.04 16.10 31.96
C GLN A 120 -11.00 17.29 31.95
N LYS A 121 -11.76 17.52 30.87
CA LYS A 121 -12.78 18.58 30.83
C LYS A 121 -14.18 18.14 31.26
N ILE A 122 -14.49 16.84 31.32
CA ILE A 122 -15.86 16.38 31.58
C ILE A 122 -16.13 16.19 33.08
N VAL A 123 -15.13 15.85 33.89
CA VAL A 123 -15.34 15.60 35.34
C VAL A 123 -15.33 16.89 36.18
N ALA A 124 -14.67 17.96 35.74
CA ALA A 124 -14.65 19.24 36.46
C ALA A 124 -15.98 20.02 36.38
N ALA A 125 -16.87 19.68 35.45
CA ALA A 125 -18.15 20.36 35.28
C ALA A 125 -19.29 19.80 36.16
N ASN A 126 -19.13 18.60 36.74
CA ASN A 126 -20.22 17.91 37.46
C ASN A 126 -20.08 17.92 38.99
N LEU A 127 -19.08 18.62 39.56
CA LEU A 127 -18.89 18.74 41.02
C LEU A 127 -19.32 20.10 41.60
N SER A 128 -19.81 21.02 40.76
CA SER A 128 -20.30 22.35 41.19
C SER A 128 -21.83 22.48 41.24
N GLN A 129 -22.60 21.43 40.91
CA GLN A 129 -24.07 21.45 40.92
C GLN A 129 -24.75 20.58 42.01
N GLN A 130 -24.02 20.04 42.98
CA GLN A 130 -24.59 19.29 44.12
C GLN A 130 -24.36 19.94 45.49
N ARG A 131 -24.37 21.28 45.55
CA ARG A 131 -24.49 22.02 46.82
C ARG A 131 -25.50 23.15 46.68
N GLN A 132 -26.77 22.80 46.59
CA GLN A 132 -27.90 23.59 47.12
C GLN A 132 -28.97 22.61 47.62
#